data_AF-A0A8T2J1D9-F1
#
_entry.id   AF-A0A8T2J1D9-F1
#
_cell.length_a   1.000
_cell.length_b   1.000
_cell.length_c   1.000
_cell.angle_alpha   90.00
_cell.angle_beta   90.00
_cell.angle_gamma   90.00
#
_symmetry.space_group_name_H-M   'P 1'
#
loop_
_entity.id
_entity.type
_entity.pdbx_description
1 polymer ?
#
loop_
_entity_poly.entity_id
_entity_poly.type
_entity_poly.pdbx_seq_one_letter_code
_entity_poly.pdbx_strand_id
1 'polypeptide(L)'
;MEEMKSQMWINSINSENKAVLLKWIKETGTELVQVNGQRRYGGPPPGWVGNAPVSGSEVFIGKIPQDLYEDKLIPLFQSVGKLYEFRLMMTFSGLNRGFAYARYINKRQAIAAITTLNGFEISKGCHIVVCRSTEKSEITLDGLPSTLNQLTLQNVLDEVTSGVSNISLYPSPLKSGQVIAIVKYNSHRAAAMAKKSLCEGSHLLHGLPLRVDWLKVDVRQTLNLPKKSPQSKIPSALPLKIVSNLVKSEILLNAIDHLSMVCQNMNLGQPIFLIKLFNVSTCGWLRFWYQVVIPKYPMPFSGYAWIIGQNLKINERHEKAKELVAVKVLSALGCVAD
;
A
#
# COMPACT_ATOMS: atom_id res chain seq x y z
N MET A 1 35.27 10.45 20.83
CA MET A 1 35.96 10.98 19.62
C MET A 1 35.59 10.22 18.34
N GLU A 2 35.14 8.95 18.43
CA GLU A 2 34.57 8.19 17.30
C GLU A 2 33.12 8.56 16.94
N GLU A 3 32.25 8.88 17.91
CA GLU A 3 30.86 9.30 17.62
C GLU A 3 30.79 10.64 16.87
N MET A 4 31.75 11.54 17.10
CA MET A 4 31.81 12.84 16.42
C MET A 4 32.32 12.73 14.97
N LYS A 5 33.08 11.67 14.63
CA LYS A 5 33.46 11.37 13.24
C LYS A 5 32.31 10.74 12.45
N SER A 6 31.45 9.98 13.11
CA SER A 6 30.28 9.36 12.47
C SER A 6 29.18 10.38 12.11
N GLN A 7 28.99 11.41 12.94
CA GLN A 7 28.04 12.50 12.66
C GLN A 7 28.51 13.46 11.54
N MET A 8 29.82 13.60 11.32
CA MET A 8 30.37 14.48 10.27
C MET A 8 30.26 13.91 8.86
N TRP A 9 30.11 12.59 8.69
CA TRP A 9 30.07 11.99 7.36
C TRP A 9 28.71 12.13 6.66
N ILE A 10 27.62 12.32 7.42
CA ILE A 10 26.24 12.33 6.91
C ILE A 10 25.82 13.73 6.40
N ASN A 11 26.36 14.82 6.96
CA ASN A 11 26.08 16.19 6.50
C ASN A 11 26.94 16.66 5.32
N SER A 12 27.97 15.88 4.95
CA SER A 12 28.93 16.25 3.90
C SER A 12 28.53 15.81 2.49
N ILE A 13 27.49 14.99 2.31
CA ILE A 13 27.17 14.48 0.97
C ILE A 13 26.40 15.55 0.19
N ASN A 14 27.18 16.25 -0.65
CA ASN A 14 26.78 17.13 -1.75
C ASN A 14 25.91 18.34 -1.37
N SER A 15 26.46 19.20 -0.49
CA SER A 15 25.91 20.51 -0.14
C SER A 15 25.75 21.43 -1.35
N GLU A 16 26.61 21.29 -2.36
CA GLU A 16 26.58 22.08 -3.59
C GLU A 16 25.35 21.76 -4.44
N ASN A 17 25.09 20.50 -4.77
CA ASN A 17 23.89 20.12 -5.52
C ASN A 17 22.60 20.47 -4.77
N LYS A 18 22.63 20.41 -3.43
CA LYS A 18 21.51 20.86 -2.60
C LYS A 18 21.31 22.39 -2.69
N ALA A 19 22.39 23.17 -2.69
CA ALA A 19 22.32 24.62 -2.88
C ALA A 19 21.81 24.97 -4.29
N VAL A 20 22.24 24.25 -5.32
CA VAL A 20 21.75 24.39 -6.70
C VAL A 20 20.25 24.10 -6.77
N LEU A 21 19.78 23.01 -6.15
CA LEU A 21 18.36 22.68 -6.07
C LEU A 21 17.55 23.80 -5.39
N LEU A 22 18.01 24.31 -4.25
CA LEU A 22 17.33 25.38 -3.51
C LEU A 22 17.28 26.68 -4.34
N LYS A 23 18.36 27.01 -5.04
CA LYS A 23 18.41 28.14 -5.97
C LYS A 23 17.40 27.96 -7.10
N TRP A 24 17.37 26.79 -7.74
CA TRP A 24 16.44 26.46 -8.81
C TRP A 24 14.97 26.55 -8.35
N ILE A 25 14.66 26.05 -7.14
CA ILE A 25 13.32 26.19 -6.53
C ILE A 25 12.92 27.67 -6.39
N LYS A 26 13.84 28.51 -5.88
CA LYS A 26 13.60 29.94 -5.70
C LYS A 26 13.40 30.67 -7.03
N GLU A 27 14.20 30.34 -8.03
CA GLU A 27 14.16 30.97 -9.36
C GLU A 27 12.93 30.56 -10.17
N THR A 28 12.55 29.29 -10.11
CA THR A 28 11.40 28.76 -10.89
C THR A 28 10.07 28.89 -10.16
N GLY A 29 10.07 29.21 -8.86
CA GLY A 29 8.88 29.18 -8.02
C GLY A 29 8.30 27.76 -7.88
N THR A 30 9.13 26.74 -8.07
CA THR A 30 8.68 25.35 -8.08
C THR A 30 8.37 24.85 -6.66
N GLU A 31 7.14 24.42 -6.41
CA GLU A 31 6.78 23.77 -5.15
C GLU A 31 7.12 22.28 -5.17
N LEU A 32 7.96 21.83 -4.23
CA LEU A 32 8.29 20.43 -4.02
C LEU A 32 7.75 19.96 -2.66
N VAL A 33 6.92 18.91 -2.67
CA VAL A 33 6.30 18.38 -1.46
C VAL A 33 6.88 17.00 -1.15
N GLN A 34 7.44 16.83 0.04
CA GLN A 34 7.98 15.54 0.49
C GLN A 34 6.95 14.77 1.34
N VAL A 35 6.52 13.60 0.85
CA VAL A 35 5.54 12.73 1.53
C VAL A 35 6.02 11.28 1.46
N ASN A 36 6.14 10.61 2.62
CA ASN A 36 6.48 9.19 2.73
C ASN A 36 7.74 8.78 1.94
N GLY A 37 8.81 9.60 2.01
CA GLY A 37 10.06 9.34 1.30
C GLY A 37 9.98 9.56 -0.22
N GLN A 38 8.99 10.32 -0.71
CA GLN A 38 8.90 10.77 -2.10
C GLN A 38 8.90 12.29 -2.12
N ARG A 39 9.80 12.92 -2.88
CA ARG A 39 9.75 14.35 -3.17
C ARG A 39 9.03 14.54 -4.50
N ARG A 40 7.93 15.30 -4.46
CA ARG A 40 6.94 15.38 -5.53
C ARG A 40 6.90 16.79 -6.11
N TYR A 41 6.89 16.85 -7.42
CA TYR A 41 6.59 18.05 -8.21
C TYR A 41 5.23 17.89 -8.89
N GLY A 42 4.38 18.90 -8.76
CA GLY A 42 3.07 18.96 -9.40
C GLY A 42 2.04 17.97 -8.83
N GLY A 43 1.15 17.50 -9.71
CA GLY A 43 0.01 16.65 -9.38
C GLY A 43 -1.17 17.40 -8.76
N PRO A 44 -1.85 18.32 -9.46
CA PRO A 44 -1.72 18.70 -10.87
C PRO A 44 -0.86 19.97 -11.11
N PRO A 45 -0.45 20.30 -12.36
CA PRO A 45 0.27 21.55 -12.65
C PRO A 45 -0.53 22.82 -12.29
N PRO A 46 0.11 23.95 -11.96
CA PRO A 46 -0.60 25.22 -11.74
C PRO A 46 -1.51 25.57 -12.92
N GLY A 47 -2.78 25.89 -12.65
CA GLY A 47 -3.79 26.19 -13.66
C GLY A 47 -4.32 24.98 -14.43
N TRP A 48 -4.07 23.74 -13.98
CA TRP A 48 -4.62 22.55 -14.63
C TRP A 48 -6.13 22.42 -14.39
N VAL A 49 -6.88 22.40 -15.48
CA VAL A 49 -8.32 22.13 -15.49
C VAL A 49 -8.54 20.86 -16.31
N GLY A 50 -8.89 19.77 -15.63
CA GLY A 50 -9.18 18.49 -16.28
C GLY A 50 -8.85 17.26 -15.43
N ASN A 51 -9.23 16.09 -15.93
CA ASN A 51 -8.99 14.80 -15.26
C ASN A 51 -7.49 14.45 -15.21
N ALA A 52 -7.13 13.58 -14.27
CA ALA A 52 -5.77 13.04 -14.18
C ALA A 52 -5.40 12.25 -15.47
N PRO A 53 -4.11 12.21 -15.85
CA PRO A 53 -3.66 11.49 -17.03
C PRO A 53 -4.01 10.00 -16.98
N VAL A 54 -4.36 9.45 -18.14
CA VAL A 54 -4.72 8.04 -18.28
C VAL A 54 -3.55 7.10 -17.93
N SER A 55 -3.88 5.90 -17.45
CA SER A 55 -2.94 4.78 -17.28
C SER A 55 -2.07 4.60 -18.53
N GLY A 56 -0.78 4.34 -18.35
CA GLY A 56 0.24 4.23 -19.39
C GLY A 56 0.92 5.55 -19.75
N SER A 57 0.60 6.66 -19.05
CA SER A 57 1.26 7.96 -19.23
C SER A 57 2.43 8.19 -18.25
N GLU A 58 2.82 7.17 -17.48
CA GLU A 58 3.93 7.23 -16.52
C GLU A 58 5.12 6.39 -16.99
N VAL A 59 6.33 6.94 -16.82
CA VAL A 59 7.60 6.25 -17.07
C VAL A 59 8.37 6.04 -15.76
N PHE A 60 9.08 4.92 -15.69
CA PHE A 60 10.07 4.64 -14.66
C PHE A 60 11.43 5.15 -15.12
N ILE A 61 12.17 5.77 -14.20
CA ILE A 61 13.49 6.33 -14.44
C ILE A 61 14.44 5.68 -13.42
N GLY A 62 15.41 4.91 -13.89
CA GLY A 62 16.38 4.20 -13.05
C GLY A 62 17.82 4.61 -13.34
N LYS A 63 18.74 4.10 -12.53
CA LYS A 63 20.18 4.41 -12.58
C LYS A 63 20.45 5.93 -12.43
N ILE A 64 19.65 6.60 -11.62
CA ILE A 64 19.88 8.00 -11.28
C ILE A 64 21.04 8.06 -10.28
N PRO A 65 22.07 8.92 -10.49
CA PRO A 65 23.09 9.17 -9.48
C PRO A 65 22.46 9.67 -8.17
N GLN A 66 22.90 9.18 -7.01
CA GLN A 66 22.23 9.42 -5.72
C GLN A 66 22.22 10.88 -5.27
N ASP A 67 23.09 11.69 -5.85
CA ASP A 67 23.30 13.10 -5.56
C ASP A 67 22.67 14.04 -6.61
N LEU A 68 21.95 13.48 -7.59
CA LEU A 68 21.27 14.23 -8.63
C LEU A 68 19.80 14.48 -8.25
N TYR A 69 19.30 15.71 -8.46
CA TYR A 69 17.99 16.12 -7.99
C TYR A 69 17.09 16.67 -9.11
N GLU A 70 15.91 17.13 -8.72
CA GLU A 70 14.83 17.59 -9.59
C GLU A 70 15.24 18.78 -10.46
N ASP A 71 16.19 19.61 -10.03
CA ASP A 71 16.71 20.73 -10.81
C ASP A 71 17.31 20.30 -12.15
N LYS A 72 17.85 19.08 -12.24
CA LYS A 72 18.32 18.48 -13.49
C LYS A 72 17.28 17.57 -14.13
N LEU A 73 16.59 16.78 -13.33
CA LEU A 73 15.66 15.77 -13.84
C LEU A 73 14.38 16.40 -14.42
N ILE A 74 13.76 17.35 -13.73
CA ILE A 74 12.49 17.93 -14.19
C ILE A 74 12.67 18.64 -15.53
N PRO A 75 13.66 19.53 -15.73
CA PRO A 75 13.86 20.18 -17.03
C PRO A 75 14.15 19.17 -18.16
N LEU A 76 14.95 18.13 -17.89
CA LEU A 76 15.22 17.09 -18.88
C LEU A 76 13.93 16.40 -19.33
N PHE A 77 13.09 15.96 -18.40
CA PHE A 77 11.85 15.27 -18.75
C PHE A 77 10.78 16.21 -19.32
N GLN A 78 10.80 17.50 -18.94
CA GLN A 78 9.98 18.54 -19.54
C GLN A 78 10.36 18.86 -21.00
N SER A 79 11.61 18.66 -21.39
CA SER A 79 12.06 18.86 -22.78
C SER A 79 11.34 17.94 -23.78
N VAL A 80 10.86 16.78 -23.31
CA VAL A 80 10.09 15.83 -24.13
C VAL A 80 8.59 16.13 -24.13
N GLY A 81 8.06 16.65 -23.02
CA GLY A 81 6.63 16.91 -22.90
C GLY A 81 6.20 17.44 -21.54
N LYS A 82 4.94 17.88 -21.47
CA LYS A 82 4.39 18.46 -20.24
C LYS A 82 4.22 17.39 -19.17
N LEU A 83 4.92 17.57 -18.06
CA LEU A 83 4.78 16.74 -16.87
C LEU A 83 3.51 17.12 -16.10
N TYR A 84 2.72 16.11 -15.75
CA TYR A 84 1.62 16.22 -14.81
C TYR A 84 2.11 16.07 -13.37
N GLU A 85 3.02 15.13 -13.14
CA GLU A 85 3.61 14.86 -11.83
C GLU A 85 5.01 14.24 -12.01
N PHE A 86 5.96 14.63 -11.15
CA PHE A 86 7.27 13.97 -11.05
C PHE A 86 7.52 13.56 -9.60
N ARG A 87 8.09 12.36 -9.38
CA ARG A 87 8.32 11.79 -8.05
C ARG A 87 9.73 11.24 -7.95
N LEU A 88 10.59 11.89 -7.18
CA LEU A 88 11.91 11.38 -6.83
C LEU A 88 11.83 10.62 -5.50
N MET A 89 12.34 9.39 -5.49
CA MET A 89 12.34 8.58 -4.28
C MET A 89 13.55 8.96 -3.42
N MET A 90 13.32 9.32 -2.17
CA MET A 90 14.32 9.85 -1.25
C MET A 90 14.61 8.88 -0.11
N THR A 91 15.85 8.85 0.35
CA THR A 91 16.24 8.23 1.62
C THR A 91 16.01 9.20 2.78
N PHE A 92 16.07 8.69 4.01
CA PHE A 92 16.05 9.54 5.20
C PHE A 92 17.30 10.42 5.34
N SER A 93 18.41 10.04 4.69
CA SER A 93 19.66 10.82 4.65
C SER A 93 19.59 12.03 3.71
N GLY A 94 18.52 12.20 2.93
CA GLY A 94 18.36 13.32 2.00
C GLY A 94 18.93 13.08 0.60
N LEU A 95 19.51 11.91 0.34
CA LEU A 95 19.87 11.45 -1.01
C LEU A 95 18.67 10.82 -1.73
N ASN A 96 18.78 10.67 -3.04
CA ASN A 96 17.78 9.89 -3.77
C ASN A 96 18.10 8.39 -3.75
N ARG A 97 17.09 7.54 -4.01
CA ARG A 97 17.17 6.07 -4.00
C ARG A 97 17.61 5.48 -5.35
N GLY A 98 18.06 6.31 -6.29
CA GLY A 98 18.51 5.92 -7.62
C GLY A 98 17.41 5.75 -8.66
N PHE A 99 16.17 6.12 -8.34
CA PHE A 99 15.05 6.04 -9.26
C PHE A 99 13.95 7.08 -9.01
N ALA A 100 13.21 7.38 -10.06
CA ALA A 100 12.10 8.33 -10.08
C ALA A 100 10.97 7.86 -10.99
N TYR A 101 9.83 8.55 -10.92
CA TYR A 101 8.70 8.37 -11.81
C TYR A 101 8.30 9.71 -12.41
N ALA A 102 8.07 9.73 -13.71
CA ALA A 102 7.55 10.91 -14.42
C ALA A 102 6.23 10.56 -15.08
N ARG A 103 5.15 11.26 -14.71
CA ARG A 103 3.83 11.13 -15.31
C ARG A 103 3.58 12.31 -16.23
N TYR A 104 3.41 12.01 -17.51
CA TYR A 104 3.05 12.95 -18.57
C TYR A 104 1.54 13.15 -18.65
N ILE A 105 1.12 14.21 -19.34
CA ILE A 105 -0.30 14.47 -19.59
C ILE A 105 -0.96 13.44 -20.51
N ASN A 106 -0.18 12.70 -21.31
CA ASN A 106 -0.70 11.67 -22.20
C ASN A 106 0.33 10.54 -22.47
N LYS A 107 -0.18 9.42 -22.99
CA LYS A 107 0.62 8.23 -23.34
C LYS A 107 1.68 8.49 -24.41
N ARG A 108 1.40 9.36 -25.38
CA ARG A 108 2.31 9.63 -26.50
C ARG A 108 3.60 10.26 -26.00
N GLN A 109 3.51 11.21 -25.07
CA GLN A 109 4.68 11.83 -24.44
C GLN A 109 5.45 10.84 -23.57
N ALA A 110 4.78 9.92 -22.87
CA ALA A 110 5.47 8.86 -22.12
C ALA A 110 6.26 7.93 -23.04
N ILE A 111 5.71 7.55 -24.20
CA ILE A 111 6.41 6.75 -25.21
C ILE A 111 7.60 7.54 -25.77
N ALA A 112 7.41 8.81 -26.13
CA ALA A 112 8.49 9.67 -26.60
C ALA A 112 9.62 9.78 -25.57
N ALA A 113 9.30 9.90 -24.28
CA ALA A 113 10.31 9.96 -23.23
C ALA A 113 11.12 8.66 -23.14
N ILE A 114 10.49 7.50 -23.29
CA ILE A 114 11.19 6.20 -23.34
C ILE A 114 12.12 6.15 -24.56
N THR A 115 11.63 6.54 -25.74
CA THR A 115 12.42 6.48 -26.98
C THR A 115 13.59 7.45 -26.96
N THR A 116 13.41 8.66 -26.41
CA THR A 116 14.42 9.72 -26.46
C THR A 116 15.40 9.68 -25.30
N LEU A 117 14.94 9.36 -24.08
CA LEU A 117 15.74 9.52 -22.86
C LEU A 117 16.29 8.19 -22.31
N ASN A 118 15.88 7.05 -22.85
CA ASN A 118 16.46 5.78 -22.42
C ASN A 118 17.92 5.68 -22.88
N GLY A 119 18.84 5.48 -21.94
CA GLY A 119 20.28 5.51 -22.21
C GLY A 119 20.85 6.93 -22.29
N PHE A 120 20.11 7.97 -21.90
CA PHE A 120 20.62 9.33 -21.89
C PHE A 120 21.71 9.50 -20.83
N GLU A 121 22.82 10.15 -21.20
CA GLU A 121 23.92 10.46 -20.28
C GLU A 121 23.59 11.71 -19.46
N ILE A 122 23.17 11.54 -18.21
CA ILE A 122 22.75 12.64 -17.32
C ILE A 122 23.94 13.37 -16.69
N SER A 123 25.04 12.65 -16.51
CA SER A 123 26.33 13.12 -16.00
C SER A 123 27.42 12.24 -16.57
N LYS A 124 28.67 12.70 -16.59
CA LYS A 124 29.80 11.98 -17.21
C LYS A 124 29.84 10.50 -16.80
N GLY A 125 29.65 9.60 -17.76
CA GLY A 125 29.64 8.15 -17.59
C GLY A 125 28.34 7.55 -17.00
N CYS A 126 27.36 8.36 -16.61
CA CYS A 126 26.12 7.91 -15.98
C CYS A 126 24.95 7.98 -16.95
N HIS A 127 24.47 6.80 -17.37
CA HIS A 127 23.37 6.66 -18.31
C HIS A 127 22.11 6.24 -17.56
N ILE A 128 21.05 7.05 -17.67
CA ILE A 128 19.76 6.73 -17.06
C ILE A 128 19.02 5.67 -17.89
N VAL A 129 18.19 4.89 -17.22
CA VAL A 129 17.29 3.94 -17.87
C VAL A 129 15.88 4.50 -17.80
N VAL A 130 15.22 4.61 -18.94
CA VAL A 130 13.83 5.07 -19.01
C VAL A 130 12.99 3.96 -19.63
N CYS A 131 12.00 3.47 -18.90
CA CYS A 131 11.13 2.41 -19.39
C CYS A 131 9.68 2.65 -18.93
N ARG A 132 8.77 1.82 -19.45
CA ARG A 132 7.37 1.89 -19.06
C ARG A 132 7.21 1.61 -17.57
N SER A 133 6.49 2.49 -16.85
CA SER A 133 6.19 2.25 -15.44
C SER A 133 5.34 0.99 -15.28
N THR A 134 5.74 0.11 -14.36
CA THR A 134 4.95 -1.07 -14.00
C THR A 134 3.81 -0.64 -13.10
N GLU A 135 2.62 -0.50 -13.66
CA GLU A 135 1.43 -0.14 -12.89
C GLU A 135 0.91 -1.36 -12.13
N LYS A 136 1.42 -1.59 -10.91
CA LYS A 136 0.75 -2.49 -9.95
C LYS A 136 -0.50 -1.80 -9.43
N SER A 137 -1.53 -1.73 -10.27
CA SER A 137 -2.80 -1.04 -9.99
C SER A 137 -3.90 -2.01 -9.53
N GLU A 138 -3.57 -3.29 -9.38
CA GLU A 138 -4.51 -4.33 -9.00
C GLU A 138 -4.12 -4.95 -7.66
N ILE A 139 -5.06 -4.97 -6.73
CA ILE A 139 -4.94 -5.65 -5.44
C ILE A 139 -5.95 -6.79 -5.36
N THR A 140 -5.61 -7.81 -4.58
CA THR A 140 -6.49 -8.92 -4.25
C THR A 140 -6.99 -8.75 -2.82
N LEU A 141 -8.30 -8.91 -2.66
CA LEU A 141 -8.99 -8.97 -1.38
C LEU A 141 -9.52 -10.40 -1.22
N ASP A 142 -8.88 -11.19 -0.37
CA ASP A 142 -9.27 -12.58 -0.10
C ASP A 142 -9.87 -12.71 1.30
N GLY A 143 -10.72 -13.71 1.51
CA GLY A 143 -11.48 -13.89 2.76
C GLY A 143 -12.86 -13.24 2.77
N LEU A 144 -13.40 -12.85 1.61
CA LEU A 144 -14.72 -12.24 1.51
C LEU A 144 -15.82 -13.31 1.54
N PRO A 145 -17.01 -13.05 2.11
CA PRO A 145 -18.10 -14.01 2.09
C PRO A 145 -18.73 -14.12 0.70
N SER A 146 -19.17 -15.31 0.31
CA SER A 146 -19.86 -15.55 -0.97
C SER A 146 -21.18 -14.79 -1.15
N THR A 147 -21.77 -14.29 -0.06
CA THR A 147 -22.96 -13.43 -0.10
C THR A 147 -22.68 -12.00 -0.52
N LEU A 148 -21.40 -11.58 -0.55
CA LEU A 148 -21.01 -10.23 -0.92
C LEU A 148 -21.10 -10.03 -2.45
N ASN A 149 -21.85 -9.01 -2.87
CA ASN A 149 -21.95 -8.64 -4.27
C ASN A 149 -20.97 -7.50 -4.63
N GLN A 150 -20.77 -7.30 -5.93
CA GLN A 150 -19.83 -6.30 -6.46
C GLN A 150 -20.21 -4.86 -6.05
N LEU A 151 -21.50 -4.52 -6.05
CA LEU A 151 -21.99 -3.17 -5.73
C LEU A 151 -21.74 -2.82 -4.26
N THR A 152 -22.04 -3.74 -3.35
CA THR A 152 -21.76 -3.60 -1.93
C THR A 152 -20.27 -3.44 -1.69
N LEU A 153 -19.42 -4.26 -2.33
CA LEU A 153 -17.97 -4.10 -2.20
C LEU A 153 -17.46 -2.77 -2.77
N GLN A 154 -18.03 -2.29 -3.87
CA GLN A 154 -17.70 -1.00 -4.47
C GLN A 154 -17.96 0.15 -3.48
N ASN A 155 -19.17 0.21 -2.90
CA ASN A 155 -19.54 1.26 -1.94
C ASN A 155 -18.59 1.30 -0.74
N VAL A 156 -18.15 0.14 -0.27
CA VAL A 156 -17.18 0.03 0.83
C VAL A 156 -15.83 0.59 0.43
N LEU A 157 -15.35 0.19 -0.75
CA LEU A 157 -14.04 0.62 -1.20
C LEU A 157 -14.01 2.11 -1.50
N ASP A 158 -15.12 2.72 -1.92
CA ASP A 158 -15.20 4.16 -2.15
C ASP A 158 -15.20 5.00 -0.86
N GLU A 159 -15.60 4.43 0.28
CA GLU A 159 -15.51 5.09 1.59
C GLU A 159 -14.10 5.04 2.18
N VAL A 160 -13.35 3.97 1.93
CA VAL A 160 -12.04 3.70 2.56
C VAL A 160 -10.87 4.01 1.62
N THR A 161 -11.11 3.94 0.32
CA THR A 161 -10.11 4.08 -0.74
C THR A 161 -10.63 5.01 -1.85
N SER A 162 -9.74 5.48 -2.71
CA SER A 162 -10.14 6.33 -3.84
C SER A 162 -9.56 5.83 -5.15
N GLY A 163 -10.32 6.01 -6.24
CA GLY A 163 -9.88 5.68 -7.59
C GLY A 163 -10.06 4.21 -7.99
N VAL A 164 -11.03 3.51 -7.40
CA VAL A 164 -11.47 2.20 -7.90
C VAL A 164 -11.99 2.35 -9.33
N SER A 165 -11.57 1.45 -10.22
CA SER A 165 -11.93 1.47 -11.64
C SER A 165 -12.67 0.22 -12.09
N ASN A 166 -12.40 -0.93 -11.47
CA ASN A 166 -13.10 -2.18 -11.72
C ASN A 166 -12.97 -3.11 -10.51
N ILE A 167 -13.99 -3.93 -10.29
CA ILE A 167 -14.00 -4.99 -9.28
C ILE A 167 -14.44 -6.27 -9.96
N SER A 168 -13.74 -7.37 -9.71
CA SER A 168 -14.12 -8.69 -10.21
C SER A 168 -14.07 -9.71 -9.09
N LEU A 169 -15.17 -10.45 -8.90
CA LEU A 169 -15.32 -11.44 -7.84
C LEU A 169 -15.16 -12.85 -8.41
N TYR A 170 -14.40 -13.68 -7.72
CA TYR A 170 -14.19 -15.09 -8.07
C TYR A 170 -14.38 -15.97 -6.84
N PRO A 171 -14.83 -17.23 -6.99
CA PRO A 171 -14.79 -18.19 -5.89
C PRO A 171 -13.37 -18.34 -5.34
N SER A 172 -13.22 -18.37 -4.01
CA SER A 172 -11.90 -18.53 -3.40
C SER A 172 -11.41 -19.97 -3.62
N PRO A 173 -10.19 -20.18 -4.16
CA PRO A 173 -9.63 -21.51 -4.34
C PRO A 173 -9.18 -22.14 -3.01
N LEU A 174 -9.04 -21.33 -1.94
CA LEU A 174 -8.51 -21.77 -0.65
C LEU A 174 -9.59 -22.17 0.36
N LYS A 175 -10.81 -21.60 0.26
CA LYS A 175 -11.87 -21.81 1.25
C LYS A 175 -13.25 -21.87 0.57
N SER A 176 -13.97 -22.98 0.79
CA SER A 176 -15.35 -23.14 0.34
C SER A 176 -16.27 -22.09 0.99
N GLY A 177 -17.17 -21.48 0.21
CA GLY A 177 -18.09 -20.44 0.68
C GLY A 177 -17.52 -19.03 0.76
N GLN A 178 -16.27 -18.82 0.33
CA GLN A 178 -15.62 -17.50 0.26
C GLN A 178 -15.34 -17.08 -1.18
N VAL A 179 -15.16 -15.78 -1.38
CA VAL A 179 -14.78 -15.17 -2.67
C VAL A 179 -13.50 -14.36 -2.52
N ILE A 180 -12.77 -14.25 -3.63
CA ILE A 180 -11.64 -13.34 -3.79
C ILE A 180 -12.05 -12.22 -4.74
N ALA A 181 -11.87 -10.97 -4.32
CA ALA A 181 -12.06 -9.83 -5.19
C ALA A 181 -10.73 -9.37 -5.77
N ILE A 182 -10.71 -9.12 -7.07
CA ILE A 182 -9.65 -8.38 -7.74
C ILE A 182 -10.14 -6.96 -7.93
N VAL A 183 -9.48 -6.02 -7.26
CA VAL A 183 -9.82 -4.59 -7.32
C VAL A 183 -8.76 -3.89 -8.15
N LYS A 184 -9.19 -3.31 -9.26
CA LYS A 184 -8.35 -2.51 -10.14
C LYS A 184 -8.57 -1.04 -9.84
N TYR A 185 -7.48 -0.32 -9.60
CA TYR A 185 -7.47 1.11 -9.43
C TYR A 185 -7.03 1.83 -10.71
N ASN A 186 -7.40 3.10 -10.83
CA ASN A 186 -7.02 3.96 -11.94
C ASN A 186 -5.51 4.28 -12.00
N SER A 187 -4.77 4.00 -10.94
CA SER A 187 -3.32 4.25 -10.84
C SER A 187 -2.65 3.35 -9.81
N HIS A 188 -1.34 3.14 -9.97
CA HIS A 188 -0.54 2.42 -8.97
C HIS A 188 -0.59 3.10 -7.60
N ARG A 189 -0.56 4.44 -7.56
CA ARG A 189 -0.66 5.21 -6.31
C ARG A 189 -1.98 4.95 -5.60
N ALA A 190 -3.10 5.01 -6.32
CA ALA A 190 -4.41 4.70 -5.76
C ALA A 190 -4.44 3.29 -5.17
N ALA A 191 -3.91 2.29 -5.89
CA ALA A 191 -3.80 0.92 -5.39
C ALA A 191 -2.87 0.78 -4.17
N ALA A 192 -1.75 1.51 -4.13
CA ALA A 192 -0.79 1.46 -3.02
C ALA A 192 -1.35 2.10 -1.76
N MET A 193 -2.04 3.24 -1.90
CA MET A 193 -2.74 3.89 -0.81
C MET A 193 -3.91 3.04 -0.34
N ALA A 194 -4.68 2.44 -1.26
CA ALA A 194 -5.75 1.51 -0.93
C ALA A 194 -5.22 0.30 -0.14
N LYS A 195 -4.16 -0.35 -0.62
CA LYS A 195 -3.50 -1.45 0.10
C LYS A 195 -3.09 -1.01 1.50
N LYS A 196 -2.42 0.14 1.62
CA LYS A 196 -1.99 0.68 2.92
C LYS A 196 -3.18 0.91 3.85
N SER A 197 -4.20 1.64 3.40
CA SER A 197 -5.41 1.93 4.19
C SER A 197 -6.16 0.67 4.61
N LEU A 198 -6.25 -0.33 3.72
CA LEU A 198 -6.93 -1.60 4.01
C LEU A 198 -6.10 -2.49 4.94
N CYS A 199 -4.77 -2.52 4.82
CA CYS A 199 -3.89 -3.25 5.73
C CYS A 199 -3.81 -2.61 7.13
N GLU A 200 -3.69 -1.27 7.21
CA GLU A 200 -3.58 -0.52 8.47
C GLU A 200 -4.94 -0.38 9.17
N GLY A 201 -6.04 -0.28 8.41
CA GLY A 201 -7.38 -0.02 8.92
C GLY A 201 -8.28 -1.25 9.06
N SER A 202 -8.14 -2.26 8.18
CA SER A 202 -9.23 -3.21 7.89
C SER A 202 -8.75 -4.65 7.69
N HIS A 203 -8.14 -5.24 8.70
CA HIS A 203 -7.78 -6.67 8.70
C HIS A 203 -8.98 -7.64 8.77
N LEU A 204 -10.21 -7.17 9.05
CA LEU A 204 -11.44 -7.98 8.88
C LEU A 204 -12.46 -7.28 7.97
N LEU A 205 -13.05 -8.02 7.03
CA LEU A 205 -14.23 -7.64 6.25
C LEU A 205 -15.33 -8.67 6.54
N HIS A 206 -16.51 -8.25 6.99
CA HIS A 206 -17.55 -9.14 7.56
C HIS A 206 -17.14 -9.96 8.81
N GLY A 207 -16.11 -9.56 9.55
CA GLY A 207 -15.57 -10.36 10.66
C GLY A 207 -14.71 -11.55 10.21
N LEU A 208 -14.44 -11.65 8.90
CA LEU A 208 -13.50 -12.61 8.33
C LEU A 208 -12.16 -11.93 8.06
N PRO A 209 -11.01 -12.62 8.28
CA PRO A 209 -9.69 -12.09 7.97
C PRO A 209 -9.58 -11.70 6.51
N LEU A 210 -9.51 -10.39 6.27
CA LEU A 210 -9.31 -9.80 4.95
C LEU A 210 -7.82 -9.81 4.64
N ARG A 211 -7.41 -10.63 3.68
CA ARG A 211 -6.05 -10.59 3.16
C ARG A 211 -5.97 -9.66 1.97
N VAL A 212 -5.15 -8.62 2.12
CA VAL A 212 -4.95 -7.58 1.11
C VAL A 212 -3.56 -7.75 0.52
N ASP A 213 -3.49 -8.18 -0.74
CA ASP A 213 -2.25 -8.43 -1.42
C ASP A 213 -2.17 -7.74 -2.77
N TRP A 214 -0.94 -7.59 -3.28
CA TRP A 214 -0.77 -7.23 -4.68
C TRP A 214 -1.20 -8.42 -5.53
N LEU A 215 -1.90 -8.18 -6.65
CA LEU A 215 -2.25 -9.28 -7.54
C LEU A 215 -0.99 -9.97 -8.06
N LYS A 216 -0.75 -11.19 -7.57
CA LYS A 216 0.35 -12.06 -8.00
C LYS A 216 -0.01 -12.75 -9.31
N VAL A 217 1.01 -13.06 -10.11
CA VAL A 217 0.85 -13.77 -11.39
C VAL A 217 0.20 -15.14 -11.17
N ASP A 218 0.57 -15.82 -10.08
CA ASP A 218 0.08 -17.16 -9.74
C ASP A 218 -1.44 -17.14 -9.48
N VAL A 219 -1.94 -16.13 -8.76
CA VAL A 219 -3.38 -15.95 -8.52
C VAL A 219 -4.14 -15.73 -9.83
N ARG A 220 -3.55 -15.01 -10.80
CA ARG A 220 -4.17 -14.84 -12.14
C ARG A 220 -4.27 -16.16 -12.91
N GLN A 221 -3.28 -17.03 -12.77
CA GLN A 221 -3.28 -18.35 -13.42
C GLN A 221 -4.29 -19.29 -12.76
N THR A 222 -4.35 -19.32 -11.43
CA THR A 222 -5.33 -20.13 -10.68
C THR A 222 -6.77 -19.71 -10.95
N LEU A 223 -7.02 -18.42 -11.21
CA LEU A 223 -8.35 -17.88 -11.52
C LEU A 223 -8.70 -17.88 -13.02
N ASN A 224 -7.88 -18.49 -13.89
CA ASN A 224 -8.09 -18.55 -15.35
C ASN A 224 -8.36 -17.18 -16.02
N LEU A 225 -7.66 -16.13 -15.58
CA LEU A 225 -7.85 -14.78 -16.15
C LEU A 225 -7.17 -14.63 -17.51
N PRO A 226 -7.78 -13.89 -18.47
CA PRO A 226 -7.18 -13.69 -19.78
C PRO A 226 -5.82 -12.98 -19.67
N LYS A 227 -4.78 -13.62 -20.24
CA LYS A 227 -3.43 -13.05 -20.29
C LYS A 227 -3.40 -11.83 -21.19
N LYS A 228 -2.82 -10.72 -20.73
CA LYS A 228 -2.20 -9.76 -21.65
C LYS A 228 -0.93 -10.43 -22.21
N SER A 229 -0.88 -10.64 -23.52
CA SER A 229 0.24 -11.27 -24.26
C SER A 229 1.43 -10.31 -24.50
N PRO A 230 2.60 -10.78 -24.98
CA PRO A 230 3.46 -11.83 -24.38
C PRO A 230 4.95 -11.42 -24.34
N GLN A 231 5.76 -12.09 -23.50
CA GLN A 231 7.22 -12.36 -23.60
C GLN A 231 7.63 -13.05 -22.27
N SER A 232 8.45 -14.09 -22.14
CA SER A 232 9.11 -15.09 -23.00
C SER A 232 9.46 -16.28 -22.08
N LYS A 233 9.50 -17.52 -22.61
CA LYS A 233 9.70 -18.78 -21.86
C LYS A 233 11.13 -18.97 -21.34
N ILE A 234 11.29 -19.79 -20.28
CA ILE A 234 12.26 -20.91 -20.06
C ILE A 234 11.72 -21.80 -18.89
N PRO A 235 11.96 -23.14 -18.84
CA PRO A 235 11.15 -24.10 -18.06
C PRO A 235 11.83 -24.83 -16.86
N SER A 236 11.00 -25.53 -16.07
CA SER A 236 11.27 -26.66 -15.11
C SER A 236 11.94 -26.30 -13.75
N ALA A 237 11.69 -26.93 -12.59
CA ALA A 237 11.18 -28.28 -12.29
C ALA A 237 10.54 -28.42 -10.87
N LEU A 238 9.54 -29.32 -10.78
CA LEU A 238 9.17 -30.34 -9.76
C LEU A 238 8.85 -29.99 -8.26
N PRO A 239 8.07 -30.87 -7.59
CA PRO A 239 7.17 -30.51 -6.49
C PRO A 239 7.69 -30.96 -5.10
N LEU A 240 7.18 -30.33 -4.04
CA LEU A 240 7.33 -30.85 -2.69
C LEU A 240 5.95 -31.14 -2.08
N LYS A 241 5.72 -32.44 -1.84
CA LYS A 241 4.75 -32.95 -0.88
C LYS A 241 5.15 -32.46 0.51
N ILE A 242 4.19 -31.99 1.31
CA ILE A 242 4.33 -31.98 2.77
C ILE A 242 3.16 -32.74 3.37
N VAL A 243 3.58 -33.61 4.29
CA VAL A 243 2.88 -34.67 5.00
C VAL A 243 1.74 -34.10 5.83
N SER A 244 0.58 -34.76 5.72
CA SER A 244 -0.51 -34.69 6.68
C SER A 244 -0.02 -35.21 8.04
N ASN A 245 -0.08 -34.40 9.08
CA ASN A 245 -0.20 -34.94 10.44
C ASN A 245 -1.33 -34.25 11.18
N LEU A 246 -2.20 -35.14 11.66
CA LEU A 246 -3.39 -34.94 12.44
C LEU A 246 -2.97 -34.73 13.90
N VAL A 247 -3.40 -33.64 14.53
CA VAL A 247 -3.65 -33.61 15.98
C VAL A 247 -5.06 -33.08 16.16
N LYS A 248 -5.93 -33.92 16.73
CA LYS A 248 -7.29 -33.56 17.12
C LYS A 248 -7.27 -33.09 18.57
N SER A 249 -8.16 -32.12 18.82
CA SER A 249 -8.80 -31.74 20.09
C SER A 249 -8.06 -30.76 20.98
N GLU A 250 -8.49 -29.51 20.94
CA GLU A 250 -8.78 -28.70 22.13
C GLU A 250 -9.80 -27.60 21.75
N ILE A 251 -10.58 -27.15 22.72
CA ILE A 251 -11.74 -26.26 22.58
C ILE A 251 -11.37 -24.99 21.79
N LEU A 252 -12.14 -24.63 20.76
CA LEU A 252 -11.95 -23.39 20.01
C LEU A 252 -12.30 -22.18 20.92
N LEU A 253 -11.33 -21.69 21.70
CA LEU A 253 -11.49 -20.50 22.54
C LEU A 253 -11.76 -19.27 21.63
N ASN A 254 -12.68 -18.39 22.04
CA ASN A 254 -12.88 -17.14 21.30
C ASN A 254 -11.64 -16.23 21.45
N ALA A 255 -11.43 -15.27 20.54
CA ALA A 255 -10.21 -14.46 20.51
C ALA A 255 -9.97 -13.61 21.78
N ILE A 256 -11.03 -13.20 22.48
CA ILE A 256 -10.98 -12.46 23.75
C ILE A 256 -10.47 -13.35 24.88
N ASP A 257 -10.94 -14.60 24.93
CA ASP A 257 -10.51 -15.58 25.92
C ASP A 257 -9.05 -15.95 25.67
N HIS A 258 -8.67 -16.12 24.40
CA HIS A 258 -7.29 -16.39 24.02
C HIS A 258 -6.36 -15.22 24.41
N LEU A 259 -6.75 -13.97 24.16
CA LEU A 259 -5.99 -12.81 24.62
C LEU A 259 -5.86 -12.77 26.14
N SER A 260 -6.95 -13.04 26.86
CA SER A 260 -6.95 -13.06 28.33
C SER A 260 -5.97 -14.10 28.87
N MET A 261 -5.95 -15.30 28.27
CA MET A 261 -5.02 -16.37 28.60
C MET A 261 -3.57 -15.98 28.31
N VAL A 262 -3.28 -15.41 27.15
CA VAL A 262 -1.93 -14.93 26.79
C VAL A 262 -1.44 -13.87 27.78
N CYS A 263 -2.28 -12.89 28.10
CA CYS A 263 -1.93 -11.84 29.07
C CYS A 263 -1.71 -12.39 30.48
N GLN A 264 -2.47 -13.41 30.90
CA GLN A 264 -2.25 -14.12 32.17
C GLN A 264 -0.93 -14.88 32.18
N ASN A 265 -0.63 -15.65 31.12
CA ASN A 265 0.61 -16.41 31.00
C ASN A 265 1.86 -15.51 31.00
N MET A 266 1.76 -14.31 30.41
CA MET A 266 2.82 -13.31 30.42
C MET A 266 2.84 -12.43 31.68
N ASN A 267 1.99 -12.72 32.68
CA ASN A 267 1.85 -11.93 33.92
C ASN A 267 1.52 -10.44 33.70
N LEU A 268 0.85 -10.09 32.59
CA LEU A 268 0.57 -8.71 32.18
C LEU A 268 -0.71 -8.11 32.79
N GLY A 269 -1.60 -8.97 33.32
CA GLY A 269 -2.90 -8.59 33.86
C GLY A 269 -4.03 -8.67 32.82
N GLN A 270 -5.28 -8.52 33.26
CA GLN A 270 -6.45 -8.71 32.38
C GLN A 270 -6.62 -7.53 31.40
N PRO A 271 -6.84 -7.79 30.10
CA PRO A 271 -7.06 -6.74 29.11
C PRO A 271 -8.41 -6.03 29.34
N ILE A 272 -8.38 -4.70 29.38
CA ILE A 272 -9.56 -3.84 29.52
C ILE A 272 -9.86 -3.21 28.17
N PHE A 273 -11.05 -3.52 27.62
CA PHE A 273 -11.49 -3.03 26.31
C PHE A 273 -12.37 -1.79 26.46
N LEU A 274 -11.93 -0.68 25.88
CA LEU A 274 -12.73 0.52 25.67
C LEU A 274 -13.08 0.60 24.19
N ILE A 275 -14.36 0.44 23.84
CA ILE A 275 -14.81 0.43 22.45
C ILE A 275 -15.99 1.38 22.27
N LYS A 276 -15.86 2.33 21.35
CA LYS A 276 -16.88 3.34 21.05
C LYS A 276 -17.21 3.33 19.57
N LEU A 277 -18.49 3.25 19.24
CA LEU A 277 -18.95 3.44 17.88
C LEU A 277 -18.72 4.90 17.49
N PHE A 278 -17.90 5.11 16.46
CA PHE A 278 -17.49 6.42 15.97
C PHE A 278 -18.32 6.86 14.75
N ASN A 279 -18.62 5.93 13.83
CA ASN A 279 -19.38 6.26 12.63
C ASN A 279 -20.21 5.05 12.16
N VAL A 280 -21.39 5.34 11.62
CA VAL A 280 -22.23 4.39 10.89
C VAL A 280 -22.33 4.87 9.44
N SER A 281 -21.84 4.05 8.53
CA SER A 281 -21.95 4.30 7.09
C SER A 281 -23.35 3.96 6.59
N THR A 282 -23.74 4.59 5.47
CA THR A 282 -25.01 4.34 4.76
C THR A 282 -25.12 2.90 4.24
N CYS A 283 -23.99 2.22 3.99
CA CYS A 283 -23.95 0.79 3.67
C CYS A 283 -23.83 -0.12 4.92
N GLY A 284 -24.13 0.45 6.10
CA GLY A 284 -24.20 -0.16 7.43
C GLY A 284 -22.91 -0.83 7.91
N TRP A 285 -21.79 -0.24 7.50
CA TRP A 285 -20.53 -0.38 8.21
C TRP A 285 -20.52 0.45 9.48
N LEU A 286 -19.85 -0.09 10.47
CA LEU A 286 -19.72 0.50 11.80
C LEU A 286 -18.24 0.65 12.08
N ARG A 287 -17.81 1.90 12.18
CA ARG A 287 -16.45 2.25 12.58
C ARG A 287 -16.42 2.38 14.09
N PHE A 288 -15.61 1.58 14.75
CA PHE A 288 -15.34 1.65 16.17
C PHE A 288 -13.97 2.27 16.41
N TRP A 289 -13.90 3.25 17.29
CA TRP A 289 -12.66 3.60 17.96
C TRP A 289 -12.46 2.64 19.13
N TYR A 290 -11.25 2.13 19.32
CA TYR A 290 -10.92 1.28 20.45
C TYR A 290 -9.66 1.73 21.17
N GLN A 291 -9.60 1.38 22.45
CA GLN A 291 -8.41 1.40 23.28
C GLN A 291 -8.40 0.16 24.18
N VAL A 292 -7.35 -0.63 24.13
CA VAL A 292 -7.12 -1.77 25.03
C VAL A 292 -5.99 -1.43 25.98
N VAL A 293 -6.29 -1.46 27.27
CA VAL A 293 -5.33 -1.24 28.33
C VAL A 293 -5.01 -2.59 28.97
N ILE A 294 -3.75 -2.97 28.99
CA ILE A 294 -3.25 -4.13 29.72
C ILE A 294 -2.41 -3.59 30.88
N PRO A 295 -2.75 -3.83 32.16
CA PRO A 295 -2.21 -3.09 33.31
C PRO A 295 -0.68 -3.00 33.41
N LYS A 296 0.04 -4.06 33.03
CA LYS A 296 1.51 -4.11 33.09
C LYS A 296 2.18 -4.01 31.72
N TYR A 297 1.42 -3.66 30.67
CA TYR A 297 1.98 -3.39 29.34
C TYR A 297 2.22 -1.88 29.18
N PRO A 298 3.38 -1.45 28.64
CA PRO A 298 3.84 -0.06 28.75
C PRO A 298 2.98 0.97 28.01
N MET A 299 2.22 0.58 26.97
CA MET A 299 1.38 1.49 26.21
C MET A 299 0.03 0.87 25.83
N PRO A 300 -1.08 1.62 25.87
CA PRO A 300 -2.37 1.11 25.46
C PRO A 300 -2.43 0.92 23.94
N PHE A 301 -3.09 -0.15 23.49
CA PHE A 301 -3.34 -0.39 22.07
C PHE A 301 -4.56 0.43 21.65
N SER A 302 -4.38 1.39 20.75
CA SER A 302 -5.48 2.23 20.27
C SER A 302 -5.57 2.20 18.74
N GLY A 303 -6.77 2.42 18.21
CA GLY A 303 -6.97 2.48 16.78
C GLY A 303 -8.42 2.47 16.36
N TYR A 304 -8.63 2.19 15.07
CA TYR A 304 -9.95 2.02 14.49
C TYR A 304 -10.18 0.57 14.08
N ALA A 305 -11.43 0.14 14.22
CA ALA A 305 -11.94 -1.17 13.90
C ALA A 305 -13.19 -0.99 13.03
N TRP A 306 -13.37 -1.83 12.02
CA TRP A 306 -14.51 -1.75 11.11
C TRP A 306 -15.26 -3.08 11.14
N ILE A 307 -16.58 -3.03 11.31
CA ILE A 307 -17.46 -4.20 11.21
C ILE A 307 -18.68 -3.88 10.36
N ILE A 308 -19.31 -4.89 9.77
CA ILE A 308 -20.59 -4.74 9.05
C ILE A 308 -21.72 -5.12 9.99
N GLY A 309 -22.63 -4.19 10.23
CA GLY A 309 -23.67 -4.32 11.24
C GLY A 309 -25.09 -4.14 10.74
N GLN A 310 -25.34 -4.07 9.42
CA GLN A 310 -26.68 -3.86 8.84
C GLN A 310 -27.75 -4.78 9.46
N ASN A 311 -27.40 -6.03 9.76
CA ASN A 311 -28.33 -7.03 10.31
C ASN A 311 -28.04 -7.44 11.76
N LEU A 312 -27.09 -6.77 12.45
CA LEU A 312 -26.70 -7.13 13.82
C LEU A 312 -27.44 -6.28 14.85
N LYS A 313 -27.87 -6.90 15.95
CA LYS A 313 -28.38 -6.18 17.13
C LYS A 313 -27.25 -5.34 17.74
N ILE A 314 -27.60 -4.28 18.47
CA ILE A 314 -26.62 -3.33 19.04
C ILE A 314 -25.55 -4.04 19.90
N ASN A 315 -25.96 -5.05 20.69
CA ASN A 315 -25.07 -5.81 21.56
C ASN A 315 -24.11 -6.70 20.76
N GLU A 316 -24.57 -7.31 19.67
CA GLU A 316 -23.76 -8.16 18.79
C GLU A 316 -22.69 -7.35 18.04
N ARG A 317 -22.97 -6.07 17.75
CA ARG A 317 -22.01 -5.16 17.11
C ARG A 317 -20.81 -4.89 18.03
N HIS A 318 -21.07 -4.60 19.30
CA HIS A 318 -20.01 -4.35 20.27
C HIS A 318 -19.19 -5.61 20.56
N GLU A 319 -19.82 -6.77 20.69
CA GLU A 319 -19.09 -8.04 20.91
C GLU A 319 -18.20 -8.41 19.72
N LYS A 320 -18.70 -8.32 18.48
CA LYS A 320 -17.85 -8.52 17.29
C LYS A 320 -16.71 -7.51 17.19
N ALA A 321 -16.95 -6.26 17.58
CA ALA A 321 -15.89 -5.25 17.62
C ALA A 321 -14.82 -5.59 18.68
N LYS A 322 -15.22 -6.10 19.85
CA LYS A 322 -14.27 -6.58 20.89
C LYS A 322 -13.44 -7.76 20.41
N GLU A 323 -14.07 -8.75 19.79
CA GLU A 323 -13.39 -9.94 19.27
C GLU A 323 -12.35 -9.58 18.19
N LEU A 324 -12.74 -8.72 17.24
CA LEU A 324 -11.85 -8.11 16.25
C LEU A 324 -10.64 -7.42 16.88
N VAL A 325 -10.88 -6.61 17.92
CA VAL A 325 -9.82 -5.87 18.61
C VAL A 325 -8.91 -6.83 19.37
N ALA A 326 -9.44 -7.91 19.94
CA ALA A 326 -8.63 -8.93 20.62
C ALA A 326 -7.63 -9.61 19.67
N VAL A 327 -8.06 -9.93 18.44
CA VAL A 327 -7.18 -10.47 17.39
C VAL A 327 -6.05 -9.48 17.04
N LYS A 328 -6.34 -8.17 16.94
CA LYS A 328 -5.31 -7.14 16.71
C LYS A 328 -4.25 -7.14 17.81
N VAL A 329 -4.68 -7.20 19.07
CA VAL A 329 -3.77 -7.15 20.22
C VAL A 329 -2.93 -8.42 20.30
N LEU A 330 -3.53 -9.60 20.09
CA LEU A 330 -2.81 -10.88 20.00
C LEU A 330 -1.70 -10.85 18.94
N SER A 331 -2.02 -10.36 17.74
CA SER A 331 -1.03 -10.21 16.67
C SER A 331 0.10 -9.24 17.04
N ALA A 332 -0.20 -8.16 17.76
CA ALA A 332 0.80 -7.19 18.20
C ALA A 332 1.68 -7.71 19.34
N LEU A 333 1.17 -8.65 20.15
CA LEU A 333 1.93 -9.37 21.18
C LEU A 333 2.79 -10.52 20.60
N GLY A 334 2.72 -10.77 19.29
CA GLY A 334 3.49 -11.83 18.61
C GLY A 334 2.89 -13.23 18.73
N CYS A 335 1.65 -13.35 19.20
CA CYS A 335 0.93 -14.62 19.34
C CYS A 335 -0.07 -14.77 18.20
N VAL A 336 0.37 -15.35 17.08
CA VAL A 336 -0.55 -15.77 16.01
C VAL A 336 -1.11 -17.13 16.40
N ALA A 337 -2.45 -17.28 16.35
CA ALA A 337 -3.07 -18.60 16.31
C ALA A 337 -2.87 -19.15 14.90
N ASP A 338 -2.02 -20.17 14.77
CA ASP A 338 -1.89 -20.98 13.55
C ASP A 338 -3.13 -21.85 13.31
#